data_AF-A0A349YQU4-F1
#
_entry.id   AF-A0A349YQU4-F1
#
_cell.length_a   1.000
_cell.length_b   1.000
_cell.length_c   1.000
_cell.angle_alpha   90.00
_cell.angle_beta   90.00
_cell.angle_gamma   90.00
#
_symmetry.space_group_name_H-M   'P 1'
#
loop_
_entity.id
_entity.type
_entity.pdbx_description
1 polymer ?
#
loop_
_entity_poly.entity_id
_entity_poly.type
_entity_poly.pdbx_seq_one_letter_code
_entity_poly.pdbx_strand_id
1 'polypeptide(L)'
;MSHYSKHVTLQVLDTDDGYEIRCINDCMGEVNFDKTSKQNKQMHGLGVGIVDKIVAEHYGTIQRKYEKAEDEKIGHVTVSIQFCL
;
A
#
# COMPACT_ATOMS: atom_id res chain seq x y z
N MET A 1 27.43 -8.15 -4.77
CA MET A 1 25.95 -8.11 -4.72
C MET A 1 25.58 -7.21 -3.56
N SER A 2 24.98 -6.04 -3.82
CA SER A 2 24.48 -5.20 -2.73
C SER A 2 23.36 -5.95 -2.00
N HIS A 3 23.42 -5.97 -0.68
CA HIS A 3 22.34 -6.48 0.14
C HIS A 3 21.13 -5.56 -0.04
N TYR A 4 20.12 -6.00 -0.81
CA TYR A 4 18.83 -5.34 -0.83
C TYR A 4 18.18 -5.50 0.54
N SER A 5 18.27 -4.46 1.37
CA SER A 5 17.61 -4.43 2.67
C SER A 5 16.13 -4.18 2.45
N LYS A 6 15.31 -5.21 2.62
CA LYS A 6 13.85 -5.10 2.53
C LYS A 6 13.35 -4.30 3.72
N HIS A 7 12.98 -3.06 3.51
CA HIS A 7 12.39 -2.23 4.54
C HIS A 7 10.86 -2.28 4.44
N VAL A 8 10.23 -2.44 5.61
CA VAL A 8 8.78 -2.27 5.78
C VAL A 8 8.60 -1.34 6.96
N THR A 9 7.85 -0.26 6.77
CA THR A 9 7.49 0.68 7.82
C THR A 9 5.98 0.68 8.00
N LEU A 10 5.56 0.68 9.26
CA LEU A 10 4.20 1.00 9.64
C LEU A 10 4.24 2.28 10.47
N GLN A 11 3.45 3.27 10.06
CA GLN A 11 3.30 4.55 10.76
C GLN A 11 1.83 4.71 11.12
N VAL A 12 1.58 5.24 12.32
CA VAL A 12 0.27 5.69 12.77
C VAL A 12 0.43 7.16 13.11
N LEU A 13 -0.30 8.01 12.40
CA LEU A 13 -0.19 9.46 12.44
C LEU A 13 -1.51 10.01 12.99
N ASP A 14 -1.42 10.83 14.02
CA ASP A 14 -2.54 11.66 14.47
C ASP A 14 -2.64 12.87 13.53
N THR A 15 -3.86 13.21 13.12
CA THR A 15 -4.14 14.30 12.18
C THR A 15 -5.26 15.18 12.74
N ASP A 16 -5.39 16.40 12.23
CA ASP A 16 -6.41 17.33 12.74
C ASP A 16 -7.85 16.79 12.60
N ASP A 17 -8.08 15.91 11.61
CA ASP A 17 -9.40 15.36 11.28
C ASP A 17 -9.59 13.90 11.71
N GLY A 18 -8.62 13.28 12.40
CA GLY A 18 -8.66 11.87 12.79
C GLY A 18 -7.29 11.20 12.75
N TYR A 19 -7.19 9.99 12.21
CA TYR A 19 -5.90 9.29 12.14
C TYR A 19 -5.59 8.71 10.75
N GLU A 20 -4.31 8.66 10.42
CA GLU A 20 -3.78 8.01 9.22
C GLU A 20 -2.89 6.81 9.60
N ILE A 21 -3.16 5.65 9.01
CA ILE A 21 -2.30 4.48 9.05
C ILE A 21 -1.56 4.38 7.72
N ARG A 22 -0.23 4.46 7.74
CA ARG A 22 0.61 4.39 6.54
C ARG A 22 1.53 3.18 6.59
N CYS A 23 1.42 2.32 5.58
CA CYS A 23 2.32 1.19 5.36
C CYS A 23 3.21 1.49 4.15
N ILE A 24 4.52 1.42 4.33
CA ILE A 24 5.51 1.72 3.30
C ILE A 24 6.39 0.50 3.13
N ASN A 25 6.60 0.06 1.89
CA ASN A 25 7.49 -1.04 1.58
C ASN A 25 8.28 -0.81 0.30
N ASP A 26 9.50 -1.31 0.28
CA ASP A 26 10.31 -1.36 -0.94
C ASP A 26 9.98 -2.63 -1.73
N CYS A 27 9.75 -2.49 -3.02
CA CYS A 27 9.48 -3.61 -3.93
C CYS A 27 10.45 -3.65 -5.10
N MET A 28 10.66 -4.86 -5.62
CA MET A 28 11.39 -5.06 -6.87
C MET A 28 10.42 -4.95 -8.04
N GLY A 29 10.77 -4.13 -9.03
CA GLY A 29 9.96 -3.90 -10.22
C GLY A 29 8.77 -2.95 -10.00
N GLU A 30 8.00 -2.76 -11.06
CA GLU A 30 6.88 -1.81 -11.10
C GLU A 30 5.59 -2.41 -10.53
N VAL A 31 4.86 -1.62 -9.74
CA VAL A 31 3.55 -1.97 -9.22
C VAL A 31 2.48 -1.11 -9.89
N ASN A 32 1.53 -1.77 -10.54
CA ASN A 32 0.32 -1.13 -11.05
C ASN A 32 -0.89 -1.66 -10.24
N PHE A 33 -1.54 -0.78 -9.47
CA PHE A 33 -2.65 -1.16 -8.59
C PHE A 33 -3.95 -1.46 -9.34
N ASP A 34 -4.11 -0.98 -10.57
CA ASP A 34 -5.26 -1.26 -11.42
C ASP A 34 -5.15 -2.62 -12.13
N LYS A 35 -3.92 -3.16 -12.21
CA LYS A 35 -3.62 -4.40 -12.90
C LYS A 35 -3.08 -5.44 -11.93
N THR A 36 -3.94 -6.40 -11.56
CA THR A 36 -3.46 -7.63 -10.92
C THR A 36 -2.72 -8.48 -11.97
N SER A 37 -1.43 -8.74 -11.76
CA SER A 37 -0.61 -9.61 -12.61
C SER A 37 -0.94 -11.11 -12.51
N LYS A 38 -1.91 -11.50 -11.67
CA LYS A 38 -2.25 -12.90 -11.43
C LYS A 38 -3.56 -13.29 -12.15
N GLN A 39 -3.50 -14.42 -12.87
CA GLN A 39 -4.60 -14.96 -13.67
C GLN A 39 -5.84 -15.34 -12.85
N ASN A 40 -5.68 -15.71 -11.57
CA ASN A 40 -6.77 -16.16 -10.72
C ASN A 40 -7.15 -15.11 -9.67
N LYS A 41 -8.03 -14.19 -10.07
CA LYS A 41 -8.55 -13.08 -9.24
C LYS A 41 -9.32 -13.55 -8.00
N GLN A 42 -9.79 -14.80 -7.97
CA GLN A 42 -10.56 -15.35 -6.84
C GLN A 42 -9.68 -15.84 -5.68
N MET A 43 -8.41 -16.21 -5.91
CA MET A 43 -7.52 -16.72 -4.84
C MET A 43 -6.43 -15.73 -4.39
N HIS A 44 -6.14 -14.70 -5.19
CA HIS A 44 -5.14 -13.69 -4.86
C HIS A 44 -5.66 -12.28 -5.17
N GLY A 45 -5.47 -11.34 -4.23
CA GLY A 45 -6.10 -10.02 -4.26
C GLY A 45 -7.27 -9.86 -3.29
N LEU A 46 -7.74 -10.96 -2.67
CA LEU A 46 -8.77 -10.93 -1.62
C LEU A 46 -8.37 -10.01 -0.46
N GLY A 47 -7.09 -10.05 -0.04
CA GLY A 47 -6.62 -9.19 1.06
C GLY A 47 -6.80 -7.69 0.76
N VAL A 48 -6.52 -7.27 -0.48
CA VAL A 48 -6.72 -5.88 -0.91
C VAL A 48 -8.20 -5.51 -0.89
N GLY A 49 -9.07 -6.37 -1.46
CA GLY A 49 -10.51 -6.14 -1.48
C GLY A 49 -11.17 -6.22 -0.09
N ILE A 50 -10.67 -7.06 0.82
CA ILE A 50 -11.10 -7.13 2.21
C ILE A 50 -10.73 -5.83 2.93
N VAL A 51 -9.50 -5.34 2.75
CA VAL A 51 -9.07 -4.05 3.31
C VAL A 51 -9.91 -2.91 2.76
N ASP A 52 -10.14 -2.85 1.43
CA ASP A 52 -11.01 -1.85 0.82
C ASP A 52 -12.42 -1.87 1.43
N LYS A 53 -12.98 -3.06 1.62
CA LYS A 53 -14.31 -3.24 2.23
C LYS A 53 -14.33 -2.75 3.69
N ILE A 54 -13.34 -3.13 4.50
CA ILE A 54 -13.24 -2.68 5.90
C ILE A 54 -13.12 -1.16 5.97
N VAL A 55 -12.27 -0.56 5.14
CA VAL A 55 -12.10 0.90 5.10
C VAL A 55 -13.43 1.58 4.75
N ALA A 56 -14.15 1.08 3.74
CA ALA A 56 -15.45 1.63 3.35
C ALA A 56 -16.53 1.46 4.43
N GLU A 57 -16.60 0.31 5.12
CA GLU A 57 -17.55 0.05 6.22
C GLU A 57 -17.34 1.00 7.41
N HIS A 58 -16.13 1.52 7.57
CA HIS A 58 -15.76 2.48 8.61
C HIS A 58 -15.63 3.92 8.09
N TYR A 59 -16.23 4.24 6.93
CA TYR A 59 -16.21 5.58 6.31
C TYR A 59 -14.80 6.16 6.10
N GLY A 60 -13.78 5.31 6.03
CA GLY A 60 -12.41 5.71 5.77
C GLY A 60 -12.13 5.90 4.28
N THR A 61 -10.95 6.44 3.98
CA THR A 61 -10.41 6.52 2.64
C THR A 61 -9.09 5.76 2.55
N ILE A 62 -8.80 5.21 1.37
CA ILE A 62 -7.56 4.48 1.12
C ILE A 62 -6.89 4.98 -0.14
N GLN A 63 -5.61 5.32 -0.03
CA GLN A 63 -4.77 5.78 -1.14
C GLN A 63 -3.58 4.84 -1.29
N ARG A 64 -3.25 4.54 -2.55
CA ARG A 64 -2.14 3.65 -2.91
C ARG A 64 -1.25 4.37 -3.89
N LYS A 65 0.05 4.43 -3.60
CA LYS A 65 1.04 5.11 -4.43
C LYS A 65 2.22 4.18 -4.67
N TYR A 66 2.71 4.20 -5.90
CA TYR A 66 3.98 3.62 -6.30
C TYR A 66 4.87 4.73 -6.81
N GLU A 67 6.11 4.76 -6.34
CA GLU A 67 7.14 5.69 -6.80
C GLU A 67 8.37 4.86 -7.22
N LYS A 68 8.87 5.09 -8.44
CA LYS A 68 10.10 4.44 -8.90
C LYS A 68 11.29 5.08 -8.16
N ALA A 69 12.13 4.27 -7.52
CA ALA A 69 13.37 4.76 -6.92
C ALA A 69 14.37 5.14 -8.03
N GLU A 70 15.37 5.96 -7.69
CA GLU A 70 16.42 6.37 -8.65
C GLU A 70 17.19 5.15 -9.23
N ASP A 71 17.29 4.06 -8.46
CA ASP A 71 17.80 2.77 -8.94
C ASP A 71 16.68 1.98 -9.65
N GLU A 72 16.86 1.71 -10.94
CA GLU A 72 15.79 1.26 -11.87
C GLU A 72 15.06 -0.03 -11.46
N LYS A 73 15.61 -0.78 -10.52
CA LYS A 73 15.10 -2.09 -10.08
C LYS A 73 14.25 -2.02 -8.82
N ILE A 74 14.25 -0.89 -8.11
CA ILE A 74 13.56 -0.70 -6.82
C ILE A 74 12.46 0.34 -6.99
N GLY A 75 11.32 0.10 -6.37
CA GLY A 75 10.27 1.10 -6.20
C GLY A 75 9.74 1.11 -4.77
N HIS A 76 9.09 2.20 -4.42
CA HIS A 76 8.49 2.42 -3.11
C HIS A 76 6.98 2.35 -3.25
N VAL A 77 6.35 1.49 -2.46
CA VAL A 77 4.90 1.40 -2.34
C VAL A 77 4.49 2.03 -1.03
N THR A 78 3.50 2.91 -1.09
CA THR A 78 2.83 3.47 0.08
C THR A 78 1.34 3.15 0.01
N VAL A 79 0.80 2.56 1.07
CA VAL A 79 -0.64 2.43 1.31
C VAL A 79 -0.98 3.29 2.51
N SER A 80 -1.86 4.26 2.31
CA SER A 80 -2.34 5.19 3.32
C SER A 80 -3.83 4.97 3.54
N ILE A 81 -4.25 4.79 4.79
CA ILE A 81 -5.64 4.64 5.19
C ILE A 81 -5.96 5.76 6.17
N GLN A 82 -6.96 6.57 5.86
CA GLN A 82 -7.41 7.68 6.70
C GLN A 82 -8.81 7.40 7.22
N PHE A 83 -9.03 7.65 8.50
CA PHE A 83 -10.34 7.61 9.13
C PHE A 83 -10.61 8.99 9.74
N CYS A 84 -11.62 9.67 9.23
CA CYS A 84 -12.11 10.91 9.81
C CYS A 84 -12.95 10.59 11.06
N LEU A 85 -12.75 11.35 12.14
CA LEU A 85 -13.52 11.22 13.38
C LEU A 85 -14.59 12.31 13.52
#